data_AF-A0AAV4KNV7-F1
#
_entry.id   AF-A0AAV4KNV7-F1
#
_cell.length_a   1.000
_cell.length_b   1.000
_cell.length_c   1.000
_cell.angle_alpha   90.00
_cell.angle_beta   90.00
_cell.angle_gamma   90.00
#
_symmetry.space_group_name_H-M   'P 1'
#
loop_
_entity.id
_entity.type
_entity.pdbx_description
1 polymer ?
#
loop_
_entity_poly.entity_id
_entity_poly.type
_entity_poly.pdbx_seq_one_letter_code
_entity_poly.pdbx_strand_id
1 'polypeptide(L)'
;MLHRVARMPDPHTTDGARLLPWTGDGGKPCYLVGDGEGYVSRVADNVESVQLGMAVDLLGHVEDLLGDRSATPEQLRYVVARLAESLREVHRVARSRGARLATVAVRAEHPGQ
;
A
#
# COMPACT_ATOMS: atom_id res chain seq x y z
N MET A 1 7.79 29.38 -14.94
CA MET A 1 7.95 28.07 -14.28
C MET A 1 6.55 27.48 -14.11
N LEU A 2 6.13 26.61 -15.03
CA LEU A 2 4.75 26.11 -15.08
C LEU A 2 4.54 25.02 -14.02
N HIS A 3 3.61 25.26 -13.09
CA HIS A 3 3.12 24.26 -12.14
C HIS A 3 2.25 23.25 -12.89
N ARG A 4 2.77 22.03 -13.10
CA ARG A 4 1.94 20.91 -13.58
C ARG A 4 1.31 20.23 -12.37
N VAL A 5 0.02 20.52 -12.15
CA VAL A 5 -0.87 19.70 -11.32
C VAL A 5 -0.88 18.30 -11.95
N ALA A 6 -0.59 17.26 -11.15
CA ALA A 6 -0.90 15.89 -11.54
C ALA A 6 -2.44 15.79 -11.60
N ARG A 7 -2.98 16.05 -12.80
CA ARG A 7 -4.38 15.90 -13.16
C ARG A 7 -4.81 14.47 -12.81
N MET A 8 -5.96 14.33 -12.15
CA MET A 8 -6.66 13.06 -12.00
C MET A 8 -6.81 12.44 -13.41
N PRO A 9 -6.33 11.22 -13.66
CA PRO A 9 -6.42 10.62 -15.00
C PRO A 9 -7.89 10.52 -15.42
N ASP A 10 -8.15 10.64 -16.72
CA ASP A 10 -9.48 10.44 -17.30
C ASP A 10 -10.03 9.05 -16.89
N PRO A 11 -11.36 8.90 -16.69
CA PRO A 11 -11.96 7.65 -16.25
C PRO A 11 -11.75 6.47 -17.21
N HIS A 12 -11.19 6.71 -18.40
CA HIS A 12 -10.83 5.68 -19.38
C HIS A 12 -9.32 5.32 -19.40
N THR A 13 -8.45 6.04 -18.69
CA THR A 13 -6.99 5.75 -18.62
C THR A 13 -6.60 4.96 -17.36
N THR A 14 -7.58 4.58 -16.53
CA THR A 14 -7.35 3.91 -15.24
C THR A 14 -7.23 2.39 -15.38
N ASP A 15 -7.51 1.85 -16.57
CA ASP A 15 -7.33 0.42 -16.86
C ASP A 15 -5.84 0.12 -17.07
N GLY A 16 -5.09 0.01 -15.97
CA GLY A 16 -3.65 -0.30 -15.98
C GLY A 16 -2.77 0.53 -15.05
N ALA A 17 -3.33 1.47 -14.26
CA ALA A 17 -2.56 2.23 -13.28
C ALA A 17 -2.56 1.53 -11.90
N ARG A 18 -1.43 0.93 -11.51
CA ARG A 18 -1.20 0.31 -10.20
C ARG A 18 -0.61 1.30 -9.22
N LEU A 19 -1.26 1.51 -8.07
CA LEU A 19 -0.66 2.21 -6.92
C LEU A 19 0.50 1.37 -6.36
N LEU A 20 1.68 1.96 -6.21
CA LEU A 20 2.86 1.29 -5.66
C LEU A 20 2.87 1.32 -4.12
N PRO A 21 3.44 0.29 -3.47
CA PRO A 21 3.50 0.18 -2.01
C PRO A 21 4.54 1.11 -1.37
N TRP A 22 5.30 1.86 -2.17
CA TRP A 22 6.18 2.94 -1.72
C TRP A 22 5.69 4.31 -2.19
N THR A 23 6.19 5.35 -1.54
CA THR A 23 6.01 6.74 -1.94
C THR A 23 7.10 7.16 -2.92
N GLY A 24 6.80 8.18 -3.72
CA GLY A 24 7.79 8.90 -4.51
C GLY A 24 8.30 10.13 -3.79
N ASP A 25 8.97 10.99 -4.54
CA ASP A 25 9.54 12.23 -4.04
C ASP A 25 8.50 13.07 -3.27
N GLY A 26 8.92 13.52 -2.09
CA GLY A 26 8.08 14.32 -1.21
C GLY A 26 6.89 13.56 -0.60
N GLY A 27 6.94 12.22 -0.53
CA GLY A 27 5.90 11.40 0.10
C GLY A 27 4.64 11.21 -0.74
N LYS A 28 4.67 11.60 -2.02
CA LYS A 28 3.50 11.53 -2.90
C LYS A 28 3.21 10.08 -3.31
N PRO A 29 1.93 9.71 -3.55
CA PRO A 29 1.58 8.42 -4.13
C PRO A 29 2.27 8.20 -5.49
N CYS A 30 2.83 7.01 -5.71
CA CYS A 30 3.42 6.59 -6.98
C CYS A 30 2.55 5.57 -7.69
N TYR A 31 2.46 5.69 -9.02
CA TYR A 31 1.68 4.79 -9.86
C TYR A 31 2.56 4.18 -10.95
N LEU A 32 2.38 2.89 -11.19
CA LEU A 32 2.94 2.16 -12.33
C LEU A 32 1.84 2.02 -13.39
N VAL A 33 2.10 2.43 -14.63
CA VAL A 33 1.19 2.22 -15.75
C VAL A 33 1.69 1.03 -16.56
N GLY A 34 0.85 0.01 -16.76
CA GLY A 34 1.19 -1.18 -17.54
C GLY A 34 0.15 -2.30 -17.41
N ASP A 35 0.47 -3.45 -17.99
CA ASP A 35 -0.37 -4.67 -17.97
C ASP A 35 -0.43 -5.38 -16.61
N GLY A 36 0.49 -5.05 -15.69
CA GLY A 36 0.55 -5.63 -14.36
C GLY A 36 1.49 -6.83 -14.22
N GLU A 37 2.21 -7.25 -15.26
CA GLU A 37 3.06 -8.44 -15.25
C GLU A 37 4.57 -8.13 -15.32
N GLY A 38 4.92 -6.86 -15.50
CA GLY A 38 6.31 -6.40 -15.59
C GLY A 38 7.14 -6.55 -14.30
N TYR A 39 8.46 -6.38 -14.42
CA TYR A 39 9.42 -6.48 -13.31
C TYR A 39 9.04 -5.62 -12.10
N VAL A 40 8.64 -4.37 -12.32
CA VAL A 40 8.23 -3.45 -11.25
C VAL A 40 6.97 -3.95 -10.53
N SER A 41 6.08 -4.65 -11.23
CA SER A 41 4.89 -5.26 -10.63
C SER A 41 5.29 -6.35 -9.64
N ARG A 42 6.22 -7.23 -10.01
CA ARG A 42 6.75 -8.27 -9.11
C ARG A 42 7.50 -7.67 -7.91
N VAL A 43 8.26 -6.60 -8.12
CA VAL A 43 8.90 -5.87 -7.01
C VAL A 43 7.83 -5.30 -6.07
N ALA A 44 6.75 -4.73 -6.62
CA ALA A 44 5.64 -4.24 -5.82
C ALA A 44 4.96 -5.38 -5.04
N ASP A 45 4.75 -6.57 -5.62
CA ASP A 45 4.20 -7.72 -4.90
C ASP A 45 5.11 -8.17 -3.75
N ASN A 46 6.42 -8.21 -3.98
CA ASN A 46 7.39 -8.55 -2.93
C ASN A 46 7.37 -7.52 -1.79
N VAL A 47 7.35 -6.22 -2.11
CA VAL A 47 7.27 -5.17 -1.08
C VAL A 47 5.95 -5.22 -0.33
N GLU A 48 4.82 -5.43 -1.01
CA GLU A 48 3.52 -5.67 -0.36
C GLU A 48 3.62 -6.85 0.62
N SER A 49 4.23 -7.97 0.21
CA SER A 49 4.41 -9.15 1.07
C SER A 49 5.28 -8.87 2.29
N VAL A 50 6.40 -8.18 2.11
CA VAL A 50 7.31 -7.81 3.21
C VAL A 50 6.62 -6.85 4.19
N GLN A 51 5.91 -5.84 3.70
CA GLN A 51 5.15 -4.90 4.55
C GLN A 51 4.07 -5.61 5.37
N LEU A 52 3.34 -6.55 4.77
CA LEU A 52 2.34 -7.34 5.48
C LEU A 52 2.97 -8.29 6.51
N GLY A 53 4.10 -8.91 6.19
CA GLY A 53 4.86 -9.75 7.14
C GLY A 53 5.33 -8.95 8.35
N MET A 54 5.96 -7.78 8.12
CA MET A 54 6.39 -6.88 9.20
C MET A 54 5.23 -6.39 10.06
N ALA A 55 4.04 -6.20 9.47
CA ALA A 55 2.85 -5.83 10.23
C ALA A 55 2.41 -6.96 11.17
N VAL A 56 2.48 -8.22 10.72
CA VAL A 56 2.19 -9.40 11.56
C VAL A 56 3.22 -9.52 12.69
N ASP A 57 4.51 -9.37 12.40
CA ASP A 57 5.56 -9.42 13.41
C ASP A 57 5.37 -8.31 14.47
N LEU A 58 4.99 -7.10 14.04
CA LEU A 58 4.69 -5.99 14.94
C LEU A 58 3.47 -6.29 15.84
N LEU A 59 2.43 -6.93 15.31
CA LEU A 59 1.28 -7.34 16.10
C LEU A 59 1.68 -8.33 17.20
N GLY A 60 2.53 -9.32 16.90
CA GLY A 60 3.07 -10.23 17.91
C GLY A 60 3.85 -9.49 19.01
N HIS A 61 4.69 -8.52 18.64
CA HIS A 61 5.40 -7.72 19.62
C HIS A 61 4.48 -6.85 20.51
N VAL A 62 3.38 -6.34 19.94
CA VAL A 62 2.36 -5.60 20.69
C VAL A 62 1.64 -6.51 21.68
N GLU A 63 1.30 -7.73 21.28
CA GLU A 63 0.66 -8.71 22.18
C GLU A 63 1.56 -9.03 23.37
N ASP A 64 2.85 -9.29 23.13
CA ASP A 64 3.83 -9.51 24.20
C ASP A 64 3.94 -8.29 25.14
N LEU A 65 4.04 -7.08 24.58
CA LEU A 65 4.18 -5.86 25.38
C LEU A 65 2.94 -5.54 26.21
N LEU A 66 1.74 -5.80 25.67
CA LEU A 66 0.49 -5.62 26.41
C LEU A 66 0.30 -6.66 27.53
N GLY A 67 0.91 -7.83 27.41
CA GLY A 67 0.96 -8.85 28.46
C GLY A 67 1.95 -8.52 29.59
N ASP A 68 2.95 -7.69 29.33
CA ASP A 68 3.98 -7.30 30.30
C ASP A 68 3.49 -6.19 31.24
N ARG A 69 3.23 -6.54 32.50
CA ARG A 69 2.82 -5.58 33.54
C ARG A 69 3.90 -4.56 33.91
N SER A 70 5.15 -4.78 33.49
CA SER A 70 6.27 -3.84 33.68
C SER A 70 6.46 -2.88 32.52
N ALA A 71 5.66 -3.00 31.44
CA ALA A 71 5.73 -2.14 30.28
C ALA A 71 5.54 -0.66 30.67
N THR A 72 6.45 0.19 30.20
CA THR A 72 6.46 1.62 30.52
C THR A 72 5.56 2.41 29.57
N PRO A 73 5.08 3.60 29.98
CA PRO A 73 4.36 4.51 29.09
C PRO A 73 5.15 4.88 27.83
N GLU A 74 6.48 4.96 27.90
CA GLU A 74 7.36 5.24 26.77
C GLU A 74 7.35 4.10 25.75
N GLN A 75 7.41 2.85 26.20
CA GLN A 75 7.33 1.67 25.34
C GLN A 75 5.96 1.60 24.65
N LEU A 76 4.88 1.89 25.38
CA LEU A 76 3.53 1.95 24.82
C LEU A 76 3.38 3.06 23.77
N ARG A 77 3.92 4.27 24.04
CA ARG A 77 3.90 5.37 23.05
C ARG A 77 4.68 5.01 21.80
N TYR A 78 5.84 4.37 21.95
CA TYR A 78 6.65 3.89 20.84
C TYR A 78 5.89 2.88 19.98
N VAL A 79 5.29 1.85 20.60
CA VAL A 79 4.59 0.80 19.85
C VAL A 79 3.35 1.35 19.13
N VAL A 80 2.63 2.29 19.73
CA VAL A 80 1.50 2.99 19.09
C VAL A 80 1.95 3.77 17.85
N ALA A 81 3.09 4.46 17.91
CA ALA A 81 3.65 5.16 16.75
C ALA A 81 4.00 4.18 15.62
N ARG A 82 4.64 3.05 15.96
CA ARG A 82 4.97 1.98 15.00
C ARG A 82 3.72 1.33 14.39
N LEU A 83 2.68 1.12 15.19
CA LEU A 83 1.38 0.63 14.70
C LEU A 83 0.75 1.62 13.72
N ALA A 84 0.77 2.92 14.01
CA ALA A 84 0.24 3.93 13.11
C ALA A 84 1.00 3.99 11.78
N GLU A 85 2.33 3.83 11.79
CA GLU A 85 3.14 3.70 10.58
C GLU A 85 2.77 2.44 9.79
N SER A 86 2.77 1.28 10.44
CA SER A 86 2.43 0.00 9.80
C SER A 86 1.01 0.00 9.21
N LEU A 87 0.05 0.61 9.90
CA LEU A 87 -1.33 0.70 9.41
C LEU A 87 -1.46 1.56 8.15
N ARG A 88 -0.64 2.61 7.99
CA ARG A 88 -0.62 3.40 6.74
C ARG A 88 -0.11 2.57 5.56
N GLU A 89 0.92 1.77 5.78
CA GLU A 89 1.45 0.85 4.76
C GLU A 89 0.41 -0.22 4.41
N VAL A 90 -0.17 -0.91 5.40
CA VAL A 90 -1.25 -1.90 5.17
C VAL A 90 -2.43 -1.29 4.43
N HIS A 91 -2.84 -0.07 4.79
CA HIS A 91 -3.92 0.62 4.10
C HIS A 91 -3.59 0.90 2.63
N ARG A 92 -2.35 1.32 2.34
CA ARG A 92 -1.86 1.51 0.96
C ARG A 92 -1.90 0.20 0.16
N VAL A 93 -1.42 -0.90 0.74
CA VAL A 93 -1.48 -2.23 0.11
C VAL A 93 -2.92 -2.64 -0.19
N ALA A 94 -3.83 -2.48 0.77
CA ALA A 94 -5.25 -2.79 0.62
C ALA A 94 -5.89 -1.96 -0.51
N ARG A 95 -5.60 -0.66 -0.58
CA ARG A 95 -6.07 0.21 -1.67
C ARG A 95 -5.55 -0.23 -3.04
N SER A 96 -4.26 -0.57 -3.13
CA SER A 96 -3.65 -1.03 -4.38
C SER A 96 -4.30 -2.32 -4.87
N ARG A 97 -4.44 -3.32 -3.99
CA ARG A 97 -5.08 -4.59 -4.31
C ARG A 97 -6.54 -4.42 -4.69
N GLY A 98 -7.30 -3.61 -3.94
CA GLY A 98 -8.70 -3.32 -4.23
C GLY A 98 -8.91 -2.69 -5.62
N ALA A 99 -8.05 -1.75 -6.00
CA ALA A 99 -8.10 -1.16 -7.34
C ALA A 99 -7.83 -2.19 -8.46
N ARG A 100 -6.85 -3.09 -8.26
CA ARG A 100 -6.53 -4.16 -9.23
C ARG A 100 -7.67 -5.17 -9.38
N LEU A 101 -8.36 -5.50 -8.27
CA LEU A 101 -9.53 -6.37 -8.31
C LEU A 101 -10.70 -5.74 -9.09
N ALA A 102 -10.94 -4.45 -8.87
CA ALA A 102 -11.98 -3.72 -9.60
C ALA A 102 -11.70 -3.66 -11.11
N THR A 103 -10.45 -3.44 -11.53
CA THR A 103 -10.09 -3.48 -12.96
C THR A 103 -10.32 -4.86 -13.59
N VAL A 104 -10.01 -5.94 -12.87
CA VAL A 104 -10.26 -7.31 -13.36
C VAL A 104 -11.76 -7.56 -13.51
N ALA A 105 -12.58 -7.12 -12.56
CA ALA A 105 -14.04 -7.25 -12.64
C ALA A 105 -14.61 -6.51 -13.86
N VAL A 106 -14.20 -5.25 -14.10
CA VAL A 106 -14.64 -4.46 -15.26
C VAL A 106 -14.28 -5.14 -16.59
N ARG A 107 -13.08 -5.73 -16.70
CA ARG A 107 -12.65 -6.48 -17.89
C ARG A 107 -13.47 -7.77 -18.10
N ALA A 108 -13.85 -8.45 -17.03
CA ALA A 108 -14.69 -9.64 -17.11
C ALA A 108 -16.14 -9.32 -17.55
N GLU A 109 -16.65 -8.14 -17.16
CA GLU A 109 -17.97 -7.64 -17.57
C GLU A 109 -18.00 -7.15 -19.03
N HIS A 110 -16.85 -6.79 -19.61
CA HIS A 110 -16.70 -6.36 -21.01
C HIS A 110 -15.67 -7.20 -21.77
N PRO A 111 -15.97 -8.47 -22.08
CA PRO A 111 -15.03 -9.34 -22.79
C PRO A 111 -14.89 -8.91 -24.27
N GLY A 112 -13.84 -8.15 -24.57
CA GLY A 112 -13.37 -7.92 -25.95
C GLY A 112 -13.66 -6.55 -26.56
N GLN A 113 -12.93 -5.51 -26.11
CA GLN A 113 -12.60 -4.36 -26.94
C GLN A 113 -11.13 -4.39 -27.32
#